data_AF-A0A133XWV8-F1
#
_entry.id   AF-A0A133XWV8-F1
#
_cell.length_a   1.000
_cell.length_b   1.000
_cell.length_c   1.000
_cell.angle_alpha   90.00
_cell.angle_beta   90.00
_cell.angle_gamma   90.00
#
_symmetry.space_group_name_H-M   'P 1'
#
loop_
_entity.id
_entity.type
_entity.pdbx_description
1 polymer ?
#
loop_
_entity_poly.entity_id
_entity_poly.type
_entity_poly.pdbx_seq_one_letter_code
_entity_poly.pdbx_strand_id
1 'polypeptide(L)'
;MNFILLSIAVLLSYSDSLILDLTDLRYVGYQFEETKNQSFLNKKMIFLDELDTLIVNLRLPYNIKTHTVIDKGVFYNCHLVKDAFYSIRLRRIHIHDIPKELNYYYNSNALPNEADSSRFIEIEKDTDFSYCGEYGMYVDINNTLYKIVGLFPDCNCFYPP
;
A
#
# COMPACT_ATOMS: atom_id res chain seq x y z
N MET A 1 -50.38 14.43 -26.45
CA MET A 1 -49.29 14.03 -27.36
C MET A 1 -47.98 14.27 -26.63
N ASN A 2 -47.14 13.24 -26.61
CA ASN A 2 -46.00 12.99 -25.73
C ASN A 2 -45.02 14.14 -25.44
N PHE A 3 -44.63 14.28 -24.17
CA PHE A 3 -43.25 14.62 -23.81
C PHE A 3 -42.74 13.60 -22.78
N ILE A 4 -42.03 12.60 -23.27
CA ILE A 4 -41.16 11.73 -22.48
C ILE A 4 -39.86 12.52 -22.29
N LEU A 5 -39.55 12.92 -21.06
CA LEU A 5 -38.20 13.36 -20.69
C LEU A 5 -37.67 12.37 -19.67
N LEU A 6 -37.16 11.28 -20.24
CA LEU A 6 -36.38 10.25 -19.59
C LEU A 6 -35.05 10.89 -19.14
N SER A 7 -35.00 11.38 -17.91
CA SER A 7 -33.75 11.87 -17.33
C SER A 7 -33.02 10.65 -16.77
N ILE A 8 -32.08 10.17 -17.58
CA ILE A 8 -31.11 9.12 -17.27
C ILE A 8 -30.44 9.47 -15.94
N ALA A 9 -30.75 8.70 -14.90
CA ALA A 9 -29.95 8.70 -13.69
C ALA A 9 -28.53 8.27 -14.09
N VAL A 10 -27.58 9.19 -13.93
CA VAL A 10 -26.16 8.99 -14.21
C VAL A 10 -25.69 7.76 -13.45
N LEU A 11 -25.23 6.76 -14.21
CA LEU A 11 -24.49 5.60 -13.74
C LEU A 11 -23.32 6.09 -12.85
N LEU A 12 -23.40 5.85 -11.54
CA LEU A 12 -22.23 5.78 -10.69
C LEU A 12 -21.49 4.47 -10.99
N SER A 13 -20.86 4.40 -12.17
CA SER A 13 -19.73 3.51 -12.36
C SER A 13 -18.47 4.28 -11.96
N TYR A 14 -18.24 4.35 -10.64
CA TYR A 14 -16.91 4.66 -10.09
C TYR A 14 -15.98 3.63 -10.74
N SER A 15 -14.97 4.07 -11.51
CA SER A 15 -14.12 3.10 -12.20
C SER A 15 -13.27 2.35 -11.16
N ASP A 16 -13.69 1.13 -10.84
CA ASP A 16 -12.86 0.15 -10.16
C ASP A 16 -11.56 0.00 -10.96
N SER A 17 -10.40 0.12 -10.29
CA SER A 17 -9.03 -0.03 -10.81
C SER A 17 -8.35 1.15 -11.52
N LEU A 18 -8.39 2.35 -10.95
CA LEU A 18 -7.46 3.42 -11.38
C LEU A 18 -6.00 2.94 -11.27
N ILE A 19 -5.29 2.97 -12.40
CA ILE A 19 -3.84 2.76 -12.46
C ILE A 19 -3.14 4.12 -12.34
N LEU A 20 -2.19 4.20 -11.42
CA LEU A 20 -1.31 5.32 -11.21
C LEU A 20 0.11 4.88 -11.59
N ASP A 21 0.64 5.49 -12.65
CA ASP A 21 2.02 5.32 -13.07
C ASP A 21 2.85 6.47 -12.47
N LEU A 22 3.75 6.13 -11.55
CA LEU A 22 4.71 7.06 -10.96
C LEU A 22 6.07 6.80 -11.59
N THR A 23 6.67 7.81 -12.21
CA THR A 23 7.95 7.66 -12.94
C THR A 23 9.03 8.52 -12.33
N ASP A 24 10.29 8.16 -12.61
CA ASP A 24 11.48 8.93 -12.24
C ASP A 24 11.59 9.26 -10.74
N LEU A 25 11.11 8.35 -9.89
CA LEU A 25 11.16 8.48 -8.44
C LEU A 25 12.54 8.09 -7.91
N ARG A 26 13.29 9.03 -7.35
CA ARG A 26 14.53 8.70 -6.64
C ARG A 26 14.21 8.17 -5.25
N TYR A 27 14.60 6.93 -4.96
CA TYR A 27 14.43 6.36 -3.63
C TYR A 27 15.50 6.87 -2.65
N VAL A 28 15.08 7.59 -1.61
CA VAL A 28 16.00 8.20 -0.64
C VAL A 28 16.33 7.25 0.50
N GLY A 29 15.41 6.34 0.81
CA GLY A 29 15.52 5.41 1.93
C GLY A 29 14.20 5.26 2.66
N TYR A 30 14.27 4.79 3.90
CA TYR A 30 13.08 4.57 4.72
C TYR A 30 13.31 4.91 6.18
N GLN A 31 12.21 5.11 6.89
CA GLN A 31 12.16 5.23 8.35
C GLN A 31 11.08 4.31 8.90
N PHE A 32 11.31 3.76 10.09
CA PHE A 32 10.28 3.01 10.80
C PHE A 32 9.48 3.94 11.71
N GLU A 33 8.17 3.71 11.75
CA GLU A 33 7.22 4.37 12.64
C GLU A 33 6.34 3.30 13.28
N GLU A 34 5.97 3.51 14.54
CA GLU A 34 5.02 2.64 15.23
C GLU A 34 3.64 2.71 14.56
N THR A 35 2.88 1.62 14.63
CA THR A 35 1.49 1.61 14.17
C THR A 35 0.55 1.48 15.37
N LYS A 36 -0.77 1.60 15.15
CA LYS A 36 -1.78 1.29 16.17
C LYS A 36 -1.95 -0.22 16.49
N ASN A 37 -1.01 -1.05 16.04
CA ASN A 37 -0.91 -2.47 16.37
C ASN A 37 0.54 -2.78 16.67
N GLN A 38 0.85 -3.20 17.89
CA GLN A 38 2.23 -3.41 18.29
C GLN A 38 2.90 -4.56 17.52
N SER A 39 2.12 -5.46 16.92
CA SER A 39 2.62 -6.54 16.05
C SER A 39 3.02 -6.07 14.65
N PHE A 40 2.96 -4.76 14.36
CA PHE A 40 3.33 -4.18 13.06
C PHE A 40 4.09 -2.86 13.20
N LEU A 41 5.05 -2.66 12.31
CA LEU A 41 5.71 -1.36 12.08
C LEU A 41 5.35 -0.81 10.71
N ASN A 42 5.30 0.51 10.60
CA ASN A 42 5.21 1.21 9.33
C ASN A 42 6.62 1.47 8.80
N LYS A 43 6.97 0.91 7.64
CA LYS A 43 8.14 1.29 6.87
C LYS A 43 7.74 2.42 5.91
N LYS A 44 8.06 3.65 6.28
CA LYS A 44 7.86 4.84 5.46
C LYS A 44 8.95 4.91 4.42
N MET A 45 8.67 4.47 3.21
CA MET A 45 9.58 4.62 2.07
C MET A 45 9.46 6.03 1.51
N ILE A 46 10.60 6.69 1.36
CA ILE A 46 10.68 8.10 0.95
C ILE A 46 11.24 8.15 -0.47
N PHE A 47 10.45 8.74 -1.37
CA PHE A 47 10.84 9.00 -2.74
C PHE A 47 10.80 10.50 -3.00
N LEU A 48 11.67 10.95 -3.89
CA LEU A 48 11.66 12.31 -4.42
C LEU A 48 11.40 12.25 -5.92
N ASP A 49 10.49 13.09 -6.39
CA ASP A 49 10.44 13.47 -7.81
C ASP A 49 11.05 14.87 -7.99
N GLU A 50 10.88 15.50 -9.15
CA GLU A 50 11.45 16.82 -9.45
C GLU A 50 10.96 17.94 -8.52
N LEU A 51 9.78 17.79 -7.90
CA LEU A 51 9.07 18.88 -7.21
C LEU A 51 8.57 18.52 -5.81
N ASP A 52 8.40 17.24 -5.49
CA ASP A 52 7.69 16.78 -4.31
C ASP A 52 8.35 15.56 -3.64
N THR A 53 7.94 15.32 -2.40
CA THR A 53 8.27 14.13 -1.62
C THR A 53 7.08 13.19 -1.59
N LEU A 54 7.26 11.99 -2.13
CA LEU A 54 6.29 10.92 -2.03
C LEU A 54 6.64 9.98 -0.88
N ILE A 55 5.69 9.82 0.05
CA ILE A 55 5.80 8.85 1.14
C ILE A 55 4.89 7.66 0.83
N VAL A 56 5.50 6.48 0.74
CA VAL A 56 4.80 5.21 0.52
C VAL A 56 4.95 4.37 1.78
N ASN A 57 3.84 4.01 2.41
CA ASN A 57 3.81 3.24 3.65
C ASN A 57 3.68 1.75 3.35
N LEU A 58 4.59 0.95 3.92
CA LEU A 58 4.52 -0.51 3.91
C LEU A 58 4.39 -1.00 5.35
N ARG A 59 3.30 -1.70 5.66
CA ARG A 59 3.04 -2.25 7.00
C ARG A 59 3.70 -3.61 7.12
N LEU A 60 4.70 -3.71 7.99
CA LEU A 60 5.53 -4.90 8.16
C LEU A 60 5.25 -5.59 9.49
N PRO A 61 5.16 -6.93 9.51
CA PRO A 61 5.06 -7.67 10.76
C PRO A 61 6.28 -7.41 11.66
N TYR A 62 6.02 -7.24 12.95
CA TYR A 62 7.01 -6.97 13.97
C TYR A 62 6.82 -7.90 15.16
N ASN A 63 7.86 -8.67 15.48
CA ASN A 63 7.89 -9.50 16.67
C ASN A 63 8.41 -8.68 17.85
N ILE A 64 7.50 -8.22 18.71
CA ILE A 64 7.84 -7.43 19.90
C ILE A 64 8.77 -8.20 20.85
N LYS A 65 8.63 -9.54 20.95
CA LYS A 65 9.42 -10.35 21.89
C LYS A 65 10.88 -10.46 21.47
N THR A 66 11.16 -10.49 20.17
CA THR A 66 12.51 -10.63 19.61
C THR A 66 13.03 -9.34 18.97
N HIS A 67 12.24 -8.26 19.02
CA HIS A 67 12.48 -7.00 18.32
C HIS A 67 12.87 -7.17 16.85
N THR A 68 12.21 -8.10 16.15
CA THR A 68 12.53 -8.47 14.77
C THR A 68 11.45 -7.99 13.81
N VAL A 69 11.86 -7.25 12.77
CA VAL A 69 10.99 -6.87 11.64
C VAL A 69 11.08 -7.95 10.58
N ILE A 70 9.94 -8.44 10.11
CA ILE A 70 9.89 -9.34 8.95
C ILE A 70 9.70 -8.49 7.69
N ASP A 71 10.82 -8.05 7.11
CA ASP A 71 10.84 -7.28 5.87
C ASP A 71 11.32 -8.17 4.72
N LYS A 72 10.40 -8.55 3.84
CA LYS A 72 10.71 -9.31 2.63
C LYS A 72 11.03 -8.42 1.43
N GLY A 73 10.89 -7.10 1.53
CA GLY A 73 10.95 -6.19 0.39
C GLY A 73 9.58 -5.92 -0.24
N VAL A 74 9.55 -5.03 -1.23
CA VAL A 74 8.35 -4.69 -2.02
C VAL A 74 8.28 -5.55 -3.28
N PHE A 75 7.10 -5.70 -3.88
CA PHE A 75 6.89 -6.26 -5.22
C PHE A 75 7.83 -7.44 -5.59
N TYR A 76 7.48 -8.65 -5.12
CA TYR A 76 8.29 -9.87 -5.31
C TYR A 76 9.69 -9.79 -4.66
N ASN A 77 9.72 -9.40 -3.39
CA ASN A 77 10.91 -9.38 -2.55
C ASN A 77 12.03 -8.42 -2.96
N CYS A 78 11.71 -7.40 -3.75
CA CYS A 78 12.64 -6.35 -4.11
C CYS A 78 12.94 -5.45 -2.92
N HIS A 79 14.19 -5.40 -2.46
CA HIS A 79 14.65 -4.33 -1.60
C HIS A 79 15.25 -3.21 -2.44
N LEU A 80 14.63 -2.04 -2.35
CA LEU A 80 15.03 -0.85 -3.09
C LEU A 80 16.42 -0.36 -2.65
N VAL A 81 17.21 0.06 -3.62
CA VAL A 81 18.56 0.59 -3.45
C VAL A 81 18.50 2.11 -3.33
N LYS A 82 19.12 2.64 -2.28
CA LYS A 82 19.18 4.08 -2.04
C LYS A 82 19.82 4.82 -3.21
N ASP A 83 19.27 5.99 -3.52
CA ASP A 83 19.65 6.90 -4.60
C ASP A 83 19.40 6.37 -6.03
N ALA A 84 18.85 5.16 -6.18
CA ALA A 84 18.38 4.66 -7.47
C ALA A 84 17.02 5.27 -7.84
N PHE A 85 16.76 5.34 -9.14
CA PHE A 85 15.50 5.82 -9.70
C PHE A 85 14.59 4.64 -10.04
N TYR A 86 13.31 4.78 -9.72
CA TYR A 86 12.28 3.78 -9.95
C TYR A 86 11.06 4.38 -10.64
N SER A 87 10.40 3.55 -11.45
CA SER A 87 9.02 3.73 -11.86
C SER A 87 8.16 2.68 -11.16
N ILE A 88 7.08 3.11 -10.51
CA ILE A 88 6.18 2.26 -9.74
C ILE A 88 4.78 2.37 -10.36
N ARG A 89 4.24 1.23 -10.79
CA ARG A 89 2.86 1.13 -11.24
C ARG A 89 1.99 0.64 -10.10
N LEU A 90 1.06 1.48 -9.68
CA LEU A 90 0.13 1.24 -8.59
C LEU A 90 -1.28 1.05 -9.14
N ARG A 91 -1.96 0.01 -8.69
CA ARG A 91 -3.40 -0.16 -8.89
C ARG A 91 -4.11 0.21 -7.60
N ARG A 92 -5.01 1.18 -7.66
CA ARG A 92 -5.89 1.52 -6.53
C ARG A 92 -6.76 0.31 -6.19
N ILE A 93 -6.86 -0.02 -4.91
CA ILE A 93 -7.65 -1.16 -4.43
C ILE A 93 -8.49 -0.77 -3.22
N HIS A 94 -9.47 -1.61 -2.90
CA HIS A 94 -10.28 -1.52 -1.70
C HIS A 94 -9.76 -2.49 -0.63
N ILE A 95 -10.10 -2.26 0.63
CA ILE A 95 -9.68 -3.16 1.75
C ILE A 95 -10.10 -4.61 1.47
N HIS A 96 -11.29 -4.81 0.90
CA HIS A 96 -11.82 -6.15 0.62
C HIS A 96 -11.11 -6.87 -0.53
N ASP A 97 -10.28 -6.18 -1.31
CA ASP A 97 -9.42 -6.79 -2.33
C ASP A 97 -8.16 -7.44 -1.74
N ILE A 98 -7.83 -7.13 -0.48
CA ILE A 98 -6.72 -7.75 0.23
C ILE A 98 -7.20 -9.10 0.76
N PRO A 99 -6.56 -10.23 0.37
CA PRO A 99 -6.96 -11.54 0.84
C PRO A 99 -6.91 -11.64 2.37
N LYS A 100 -7.99 -12.15 2.98
CA LYS A 100 -8.14 -12.20 4.44
C LYS A 100 -7.16 -13.16 5.09
N GLU A 101 -6.77 -14.21 4.37
CA GLU A 101 -5.91 -15.30 4.80
C GLU A 101 -4.47 -14.85 5.09
N LEU A 102 -4.09 -13.66 4.61
CA LEU A 102 -2.73 -13.17 4.70
C LEU A 102 -2.42 -12.44 6.03
N ASN A 103 -3.39 -12.31 6.95
CA ASN A 103 -3.22 -11.62 8.25
C ASN A 103 -2.46 -10.28 8.16
N TYR A 104 -2.81 -9.46 7.17
CA TYR A 104 -2.22 -8.15 6.98
C TYR A 104 -2.74 -7.12 7.97
N TYR A 105 -1.93 -6.09 8.24
CA TYR A 105 -2.31 -4.92 9.02
C TYR A 105 -3.66 -4.34 8.60
N TYR A 106 -3.89 -4.16 7.30
CA TYR A 106 -5.14 -3.58 6.80
C TYR A 106 -6.37 -4.47 7.05
N ASN A 107 -6.23 -5.78 7.25
CA ASN A 107 -7.36 -6.65 7.58
C ASN A 107 -7.82 -6.49 9.04
N SER A 108 -6.91 -6.12 9.94
CA SER A 108 -7.18 -5.98 11.37
C SER A 108 -7.37 -4.54 11.83
N ASN A 109 -6.65 -3.60 11.21
CA ASN A 109 -6.49 -2.22 11.70
C ASN A 109 -7.03 -1.16 10.74
N ALA A 110 -7.77 -1.54 9.70
CA ALA A 110 -8.37 -0.60 8.77
C ALA A 110 -9.87 -0.84 8.60
N LEU A 111 -10.65 0.23 8.64
CA LEU A 111 -12.05 0.26 8.24
C LEU A 111 -12.20 1.04 6.93
N PRO A 112 -13.06 0.60 5.98
CA PRO A 112 -13.25 1.33 4.73
C PRO A 112 -13.88 2.70 5.03
N ASN A 113 -13.41 3.74 4.36
CA ASN A 113 -14.07 5.03 4.40
C ASN A 113 -15.39 4.96 3.59
N GLU A 114 -16.47 5.48 4.15
CA GLU A 114 -17.80 5.40 3.52
C GLU A 114 -17.89 6.15 2.18
N ALA A 115 -17.16 7.26 2.03
CA ALA A 115 -17.16 8.06 0.81
C ALA A 115 -16.26 7.47 -0.28
N ASP A 116 -15.24 6.69 0.11
CA ASP A 116 -14.23 6.15 -0.79
C ASP A 116 -13.58 4.92 -0.15
N SER A 117 -14.06 3.73 -0.52
CA SER A 117 -13.65 2.48 0.12
C SER A 117 -12.22 2.03 -0.22
N SER A 118 -11.51 2.75 -1.08
CA SER A 118 -10.06 2.59 -1.27
C SER A 118 -9.26 3.35 -0.22
N ARG A 119 -9.88 4.35 0.41
CA ARG A 119 -9.36 5.01 1.59
C ARG A 119 -9.78 4.24 2.83
N PHE A 120 -8.97 4.35 3.87
CA PHE A 120 -9.26 3.70 5.13
C PHE A 120 -9.08 4.62 6.32
N ILE A 121 -9.78 4.24 7.39
CA ILE A 121 -9.64 4.81 8.73
C ILE A 121 -8.87 3.79 9.55
N GLU A 122 -7.73 4.22 10.12
CA GLU A 122 -6.90 3.35 10.95
C GLU A 122 -7.48 3.24 12.36
N ILE A 123 -7.70 2.01 12.83
CA ILE A 123 -8.23 1.69 14.15
C ILE A 123 -7.18 1.00 15.02
N GLU A 124 -7.29 1.19 16.33
CA GLU A 124 -6.46 0.49 17.31
C GLU A 124 -7.04 -0.89 17.57
N LYS A 125 -6.23 -1.91 17.28
CA LYS A 125 -6.58 -3.30 17.49
C LYS A 125 -5.30 -4.11 17.49
N ASP A 126 -4.81 -4.45 18.66
CA ASP A 126 -3.70 -5.39 18.78
C ASP A 126 -4.17 -6.78 18.40
N THR A 127 -3.36 -7.46 17.60
CA THR A 127 -3.59 -8.84 17.18
C THR A 127 -2.36 -9.66 17.48
N ASP A 128 -2.55 -10.91 17.86
CA ASP A 128 -1.45 -11.85 18.01
C ASP A 128 -0.66 -11.93 16.71
N PHE A 129 0.66 -12.00 16.88
CA PHE A 129 1.61 -12.18 15.79
C PHE A 129 1.29 -13.51 15.09
N SER A 130 0.62 -13.44 13.93
CA SER A 130 0.25 -14.60 13.10
C SER A 130 0.39 -14.23 11.62
N TYR A 131 1.52 -14.57 11.00
CA TYR A 131 1.98 -13.95 9.74
C TYR A 131 2.05 -15.01 8.65
N CYS A 132 1.32 -14.76 7.56
CA CYS A 132 1.25 -15.65 6.40
C CYS A 132 1.35 -14.83 5.10
N GLY A 133 2.38 -15.06 4.28
CA GLY A 133 2.45 -14.55 2.90
C GLY A 133 3.43 -13.41 2.62
N GLU A 134 3.10 -12.60 1.60
CA GLU A 134 4.01 -11.68 0.86
C GLU A 134 3.57 -10.21 0.97
N TYR A 135 3.98 -9.49 2.04
CA TYR A 135 3.52 -8.12 2.41
C TYR A 135 3.85 -7.03 1.41
N GLY A 136 4.93 -7.24 0.65
CA GLY A 136 5.52 -6.24 -0.22
C GLY A 136 4.63 -5.74 -1.36
N MET A 137 3.44 -6.32 -1.56
CA MET A 137 2.57 -5.94 -2.67
C MET A 137 1.54 -4.86 -2.33
N TYR A 138 1.24 -4.62 -1.05
CA TYR A 138 0.19 -3.66 -0.66
C TYR A 138 0.79 -2.51 0.15
N VAL A 139 0.51 -1.30 -0.30
CA VAL A 139 1.04 -0.06 0.28
C VAL A 139 -0.07 0.96 0.43
N ASP A 140 0.15 1.95 1.29
CA ASP A 140 -0.70 3.11 1.39
C ASP A 140 0.04 4.41 1.09
N ILE A 141 -0.64 5.35 0.45
CA ILE A 141 -0.20 6.73 0.24
C ILE A 141 -1.35 7.61 0.74
N ASN A 142 -1.11 8.42 1.77
CA ASN A 142 -2.11 9.29 2.38
C ASN A 142 -3.43 8.56 2.72
N ASN A 143 -3.31 7.39 3.37
CA ASN A 143 -4.42 6.50 3.75
C ASN A 143 -5.27 5.99 2.57
N THR A 144 -4.75 6.03 1.34
CA THR A 144 -5.36 5.39 0.17
C THR A 144 -4.58 4.13 -0.16
N LEU A 145 -5.27 3.01 -0.35
CA LEU A 145 -4.66 1.70 -0.60
C LEU A 145 -4.35 1.46 -2.06
N TYR A 146 -3.17 0.88 -2.28
CA TYR A 146 -2.69 0.49 -3.59
C TYR A 146 -2.06 -0.90 -3.54
N LYS A 147 -2.22 -1.62 -4.64
CA LYS A 147 -1.41 -2.79 -4.97
C LYS A 147 -0.30 -2.37 -5.93
N ILE A 148 0.94 -2.70 -5.63
CA ILE A 148 2.04 -2.57 -6.59
C ILE A 148 1.85 -3.65 -7.65
N VAL A 149 1.68 -3.24 -8.91
CA VAL A 149 1.50 -4.14 -10.06
C VAL A 149 2.64 -4.03 -11.07
N GLY A 150 3.60 -3.13 -10.83
CA GLY A 150 4.86 -3.02 -11.57
C GLY A 150 5.88 -2.20 -10.80
N LEU A 151 7.14 -2.59 -10.93
CA LEU A 151 8.31 -1.88 -10.40
C LEU A 151 9.44 -1.99 -11.41
N PHE A 152 10.03 -0.87 -11.81
CA PHE A 152 11.13 -0.81 -12.78
C PHE A 152 12.18 0.20 -12.31
N PRO A 153 13.48 -0.01 -12.59
CA PRO A 153 14.04 -1.26 -13.09
C PRO A 153 14.08 -2.31 -11.98
N ASP A 154 13.73 -3.55 -12.33
CA ASP A 154 13.78 -4.71 -11.44
C ASP A 154 15.22 -5.19 -11.19
N CYS A 155 16.17 -4.83 -12.06
CA CYS A 155 17.59 -5.12 -11.90
C CYS A 155 18.26 -4.33 -10.76
N ASN A 156 17.61 -3.30 -10.23
CA ASN A 156 18.07 -2.53 -9.08
C ASN A 156 17.55 -3.08 -7.73
N CYS A 157 17.05 -4.32 -7.71
CA CYS A 157 16.61 -4.99 -6.50
C CYS A 157 17.77 -5.75 -5.85
N PHE A 158 17.94 -5.56 -4.54
CA PHE A 158 18.77 -6.47 -3.74
C PHE A 158 17.86 -7.49 -3.04
N TYR A 159 18.33 -8.73 -2.96
CA TYR A 159 17.64 -9.82 -2.29
C TYR A 159 18.51 -10.29 -1.12
N PRO A 160 18.14 -9.97 0.14
CA PRO A 160 18.87 -10.47 1.29
C PRO A 160 18.83 -12.00 1.33
N PRO A 161 19.92 -12.64 1.78
CA PRO A 161 19.98 -14.09 1.96
C PRO A 161 18.99 -14.61 2.98
#